data_AF-A0A8J6ZPB7-F1
#
_entry.id   AF-A0A8J6ZPB7-F1
#
_cell.length_a   1.000
_cell.length_b   1.000
_cell.length_c   1.000
_cell.angle_alpha   90.00
_cell.angle_beta   90.00
_cell.angle_gamma   90.00
#
_symmetry.space_group_name_H-M   'P 1'
#
loop_
_entity.id
_entity.type
_entity.pdbx_description
1 polymer ?
#
loop_
_entity_poly.entity_id
_entity_poly.type
_entity_poly.pdbx_seq_one_letter_code
_entity_poly.pdbx_strand_id
1 'polypeptide(L)'
;WAKYMEEAEHLRHVPKVRDTYKKRKETIERVFAEAKERHCLRYTNYRGLAKVKVQVALIFSCLNLKKLAKRKLLNFIFFLLPSYLSKEIKAKSPSQVIPKRALSTS
;
A
#
# COMPACT_ATOMS: atom_id res chain seq x y z
N TRP A 1 -19.58 -21.25 -17.35
CA TRP A 1 -19.63 -20.86 -15.92
C TRP A 1 -18.68 -21.72 -15.09
N ALA A 2 -18.79 -23.05 -15.13
CA ALA A 2 -17.90 -23.97 -14.39
C ALA A 2 -16.39 -23.71 -14.61
N LYS A 3 -15.96 -23.52 -15.86
CA LYS A 3 -14.56 -23.20 -16.21
C LYS A 3 -14.01 -21.98 -15.45
N TYR A 4 -14.82 -20.93 -15.26
CA TYR A 4 -14.39 -19.72 -14.55
C TYR A 4 -14.31 -19.94 -13.04
N MET A 5 -15.18 -20.79 -12.48
CA MET A 5 -15.14 -21.17 -11.07
C MET A 5 -13.89 -21.99 -10.76
N GLU A 6 -13.56 -22.94 -11.62
CA GLU A 6 -12.36 -23.76 -11.52
C GLU A 6 -11.07 -22.92 -11.64
N GLU A 7 -11.04 -21.98 -12.58
CA GLU A 7 -9.93 -21.04 -12.72
C GLU A 7 -9.78 -20.13 -11.49
N ALA A 8 -10.89 -19.62 -10.93
CA ALA A 8 -10.85 -18.81 -9.72
C ALA A 8 -10.35 -19.59 -8.49
N GLU A 9 -10.75 -20.85 -8.35
CA GLU A 9 -10.28 -21.73 -7.27
C GLU A 9 -8.80 -22.04 -7.43
N HIS A 10 -8.33 -22.35 -8.64
CA HIS A 10 -6.91 -22.52 -8.91
C HIS A 10 -6.10 -21.25 -8.55
N LEU A 11 -6.55 -20.07 -8.99
CA LEU A 11 -5.90 -18.78 -8.71
C LEU A 11 -5.86 -18.46 -7.22
N ARG A 12 -6.83 -18.90 -6.41
CA ARG A 12 -6.86 -18.68 -4.97
C ARG A 12 -5.65 -19.31 -4.26
N HIS A 13 -5.16 -20.44 -4.75
CA HIS A 13 -4.05 -21.17 -4.17
C HIS A 13 -2.67 -20.72 -4.68
N VAL A 14 -2.63 -19.95 -5.78
CA VAL A 14 -1.37 -19.39 -6.30
C VAL A 14 -0.77 -18.39 -5.29
N PRO A 15 0.46 -18.59 -4.78
CA PRO A 15 1.04 -17.75 -3.73
C PRO A 15 1.06 -16.26 -4.05
N LYS A 16 1.41 -15.89 -5.29
CA LYS A 16 1.42 -14.50 -5.78
C LYS A 16 0.03 -13.85 -5.75
N VAL A 17 -1.01 -14.61 -6.11
CA VAL A 17 -2.39 -14.13 -6.12
C VAL A 17 -2.89 -13.99 -4.68
N ARG A 18 -2.59 -14.97 -3.82
CA ARG A 18 -2.90 -14.94 -2.39
C ARG A 18 -2.33 -13.69 -1.71
N ASP A 19 -1.07 -13.36 -1.96
CA ASP A 19 -0.43 -12.19 -1.33
C ASP A 19 -0.96 -10.86 -1.89
N THR A 20 -1.30 -10.83 -3.18
CA THR A 20 -2.02 -9.70 -3.80
C THR A 20 -3.41 -9.51 -3.17
N TYR A 21 -4.17 -10.59 -2.99
CA TYR A 21 -5.49 -10.58 -2.38
C TYR A 21 -5.43 -10.13 -0.92
N LYS A 22 -4.40 -10.52 -0.15
CA LYS A 22 -4.19 -10.02 1.23
C LYS A 22 -4.04 -8.50 1.28
N LYS A 23 -3.34 -7.88 0.30
CA LYS A 23 -3.15 -6.42 0.23
C LYS A 23 -4.40 -5.66 -0.22
N ARG A 24 -5.37 -6.36 -0.83
CA ARG A 24 -6.61 -5.77 -1.34
C ARG A 24 -7.47 -5.21 -0.21
N LYS A 25 -7.55 -5.88 0.94
CA LYS A 25 -8.30 -5.44 2.12
C LYS A 25 -7.82 -4.07 2.64
N GLU A 26 -6.51 -3.84 2.58
CA GLU A 26 -5.91 -2.60 3.09
C GLU A 26 -5.99 -1.46 2.09
N THR A 27 -5.98 -1.77 0.79
CA THR A 27 -5.91 -0.77 -0.26
C THR A 27 -7.27 -0.49 -0.87
N ILE A 28 -7.90 -1.50 -1.45
CA ILE A 28 -9.15 -1.37 -2.19
C ILE A 28 -10.33 -1.14 -1.23
N GLU A 29 -10.49 -1.98 -0.20
CA GLU A 29 -11.63 -1.86 0.71
C GLU A 29 -11.59 -0.55 1.52
N ARG A 30 -10.39 -0.10 1.90
CA ARG A 30 -10.20 1.21 2.56
C ARG A 30 -10.63 2.37 1.66
N VAL A 31 -10.29 2.34 0.37
CA VAL A 31 -10.72 3.36 -0.60
C VAL A 31 -12.22 3.31 -0.81
N PHE A 32 -12.83 2.12 -0.86
CA PHE A 32 -14.29 1.99 -0.93
C PHE A 32 -14.99 2.53 0.33
N ALA A 33 -14.44 2.28 1.52
CA ALA A 33 -14.95 2.85 2.76
C ALA A 33 -14.85 4.39 2.77
N GLU A 34 -13.71 4.95 2.37
CA GLU A 34 -13.53 6.41 2.23
C GLU A 34 -14.54 7.00 1.24
N ALA A 35 -14.76 6.35 0.10
CA ALA A 35 -15.70 6.80 -0.90
C ALA A 35 -17.16 6.75 -0.41
N LYS A 36 -17.54 5.73 0.37
CA LYS A 36 -18.88 5.62 0.96
C LYS A 36 -19.15 6.71 1.99
N GLU A 37 -18.22 6.91 2.93
CA GLU A 37 -18.43 7.79 4.08
C GLU A 37 -18.11 9.26 3.77
N ARG A 38 -17.01 9.56 3.06
CA ARG A 38 -16.55 10.94 2.81
C ARG A 38 -17.03 11.52 1.48
N HIS A 39 -17.40 10.67 0.52
CA HIS A 39 -17.85 11.09 -0.81
C HIS A 39 -19.30 10.68 -1.11
N CYS A 40 -20.08 10.41 -0.05
CA CYS A 40 -21.51 10.17 -0.10
C CYS A 40 -21.94 9.04 -1.04
N LEU A 41 -21.09 8.03 -1.28
CA LEU A 41 -21.48 6.84 -2.06
C LEU A 41 -22.27 5.82 -1.24
N ARG A 42 -22.58 6.11 0.04
CA ARG A 42 -23.49 5.29 0.85
C ARG A 42 -24.92 5.31 0.31
N TYR A 43 -25.33 6.42 -0.30
CA TYR A 43 -26.63 6.58 -0.94
C TYR A 43 -26.49 7.14 -2.36
N THR A 44 -27.41 6.78 -3.24
CA THR A 44 -27.44 7.31 -4.61
C THR A 44 -28.24 8.60 -4.64
N ASN A 45 -27.53 9.73 -4.61
CA ASN A 45 -28.17 11.06 -4.60
C ASN A 45 -28.72 11.47 -5.98
N TYR A 46 -28.20 10.90 -7.07
CA TYR A 46 -28.64 11.20 -8.43
C TYR A 46 -29.64 10.16 -8.95
N ARG A 47 -30.64 10.64 -9.71
CA ARG A 47 -31.58 9.78 -10.44
C ARG A 47 -30.99 9.38 -11.80
N GLY A 48 -31.04 8.09 -12.10
CA GLY A 48 -30.61 7.51 -13.38
C GLY A 48 -29.17 7.00 -13.40
N LEU A 49 -28.97 5.86 -14.07
CA LEU A 49 -27.70 5.13 -14.09
C LEU A 49 -26.54 5.96 -14.68
N ALA A 50 -26.81 6.75 -15.72
CA ALA A 50 -25.78 7.57 -16.36
C ALA A 50 -25.15 8.58 -15.39
N LYS A 51 -25.96 9.27 -14.58
CA LYS A 51 -25.48 10.27 -13.62
C LYS A 51 -24.69 9.64 -12.47
N VAL A 52 -25.18 8.50 -11.95
CA VAL A 52 -24.46 7.74 -10.91
C VAL A 52 -23.12 7.23 -11.43
N LYS A 53 -23.06 6.74 -12.67
CA LYS A 53 -21.79 6.31 -13.30
C LYS A 53 -20.77 7.45 -13.37
N VAL A 54 -21.19 8.64 -13.81
CA VAL A 54 -20.32 9.81 -13.87
C VAL A 54 -19.84 10.23 -12.48
N GLN A 55 -20.73 10.27 -11.48
CA GLN A 55 -20.35 10.58 -10.09
C GLN A 55 -19.29 9.61 -9.57
N VAL A 56 -19.52 8.31 -9.70
CA VAL A 56 -18.60 7.27 -9.24
C VAL A 56 -17.26 7.39 -9.96
N ALA A 57 -17.27 7.52 -11.29
CA ALA A 57 -16.06 7.66 -12.10
C ALA A 57 -15.22 8.89 -11.66
N LEU A 58 -15.87 10.02 -11.41
CA LEU A 58 -15.18 11.25 -10.98
C LEU A 58 -14.54 11.06 -9.60
N ILE A 59 -15.27 10.50 -8.62
CA ILE A 59 -14.77 10.27 -7.27
C ILE A 59 -13.53 9.36 -7.30
N PHE A 60 -13.59 8.22 -8.00
CA PHE A 60 -12.46 7.31 -8.09
C PHE A 60 -11.28 7.90 -8.88
N SER A 61 -11.55 8.71 -9.90
CA SER A 61 -10.50 9.45 -10.61
C SER A 61 -9.76 10.40 -9.67
N CYS A 62 -10.47 11.19 -8.88
CA CYS A 62 -9.89 12.08 -7.88
C CYS A 62 -9.10 11.32 -6.80
N LEU A 63 -9.62 10.19 -6.30
CA LEU A 63 -8.92 9.35 -5.32
C LEU A 63 -7.61 8.77 -5.88
N ASN A 64 -7.60 8.40 -7.16
CA ASN A 64 -6.39 7.96 -7.86
C ASN A 64 -5.39 9.10 -8.05
N LEU A 65 -5.84 10.30 -8.42
CA LEU A 65 -4.99 11.48 -8.53
C LEU A 65 -4.38 11.86 -7.17
N LYS A 66 -5.16 11.84 -6.09
CA LYS A 66 -4.68 12.04 -4.70
C LYS A 66 -3.58 11.06 -4.34
N LYS A 67 -3.71 9.78 -4.75
CA LYS A 67 -2.69 8.75 -4.53
C LYS A 67 -1.41 9.03 -5.32
N LEU A 68 -1.52 9.47 -6.57
CA LEU A 68 -0.37 9.84 -7.40
C LEU A 68 0.37 11.07 -6.84
N ALA A 69 -0.36 12.11 -6.45
CA ALA A 69 0.21 13.31 -5.85
C ALA A 69 1.00 12.98 -4.57
N LYS A 70 0.45 12.15 -3.68
CA LYS A 70 1.16 11.68 -2.48
C LYS A 70 2.44 10.92 -2.81
N ARG A 71 2.42 10.04 -3.82
CA ARG A 71 3.62 9.30 -4.25
C ARG A 71 4.70 10.22 -4.81
N LYS A 72 4.32 11.18 -5.66
CA LYS A 72 5.26 12.15 -6.23
C LYS A 72 5.86 13.06 -5.14
N LEU A 73 5.04 13.51 -4.19
CA LEU A 73 5.51 14.33 -3.06
C LEU A 73 6.48 13.56 -2.15
N LEU A 74 6.19 12.30 -1.83
CA LEU A 74 7.12 11.44 -1.08
C LEU A 74 8.44 11.23 -1.82
N ASN A 75 8.38 10.97 -3.13
CA ASN A 75 9.58 10.81 -3.96
C ASN A 75 10.38 12.12 -4.08
N PHE A 76 9.69 13.26 -4.14
CA PHE A 76 10.30 14.58 -4.18
C PHE A 76 10.99 14.95 -2.86
N ILE A 77 10.36 14.69 -1.72
CA ILE A 77 10.99 14.88 -0.39
C ILE A 77 12.21 13.97 -0.22
N PHE A 78 12.12 12.71 -0.64
CA PHE A 78 13.23 11.76 -0.63
C PHE A 78 14.40 12.22 -1.50
N PHE A 79 14.11 12.84 -2.65
CA PHE A 79 15.12 13.37 -3.57
C PHE A 79 15.73 14.71 -3.12
N LEU A 80 14.95 15.57 -2.44
CA LEU A 80 15.39 16.89 -1.97
C LEU A 80 16.12 16.90 -0.62
N LEU A 81 16.14 15.80 0.13
CA LEU A 81 16.95 15.64 1.33
C LEU A 81 18.08 14.62 1.15
N PRO A 82 19.11 14.85 0.31
CA PRO A 82 20.25 13.91 0.22
C PRO A 82 21.21 13.96 1.43
N SER A 83 21.03 14.83 2.43
CA SER A 83 22.14 15.18 3.32
C SER A 83 22.10 14.59 4.74
N TYR A 84 20.98 14.02 5.22
CA TYR A 84 20.88 13.64 6.64
C TYR A 84 20.94 12.13 6.95
N LEU A 85 20.71 11.25 5.98
CA LEU A 85 20.65 9.79 6.21
C LEU A 85 21.91 9.01 5.81
N SER A 86 22.92 9.65 5.18
CA SER A 86 24.17 8.97 4.82
C SER A 86 25.19 8.89 5.98
N LYS A 87 25.02 9.68 7.04
CA LYS A 87 25.99 9.74 8.16
C LYS A 87 25.84 8.58 9.15
N GLU A 88 24.66 7.97 9.24
CA GLU A 88 24.41 6.82 10.15
C GLU A 88 24.94 5.48 9.60
N ILE A 89 25.08 5.34 8.28
CA ILE A 89 25.54 4.07 7.68
C ILE A 89 27.08 3.93 7.77
N LYS A 90 27.83 5.04 7.85
CA LYS A 90 29.30 5.02 7.97
C LYS A 90 29.82 4.93 9.41
N ALA A 91 28.96 5.13 10.41
CA ALA A 91 29.33 5.05 11.83
C ALA A 91 29.21 3.63 12.44
N LYS A 92 28.78 2.64 11.66
CA LYS A 92 28.61 1.26 12.14
C LYS A 92 29.29 0.22 11.25
N SER A 93 30.59 0.40 11.03
CA SER A 93 31.49 -0.74 10.91
C SER A 93 32.32 -0.88 12.18
N PRO A 94 31.94 -1.80 13.09
CA PRO A 94 32.93 -2.37 13.97
C PRO A 94 32.75 -3.89 14.06
N SER A 95 33.69 -4.56 13.41
CA SER A 95 34.36 -5.79 13.84
C SER A 95 34.95 -5.69 15.29
N GLN A 96 34.22 -5.07 16.22
CA GLN A 96 34.69 -4.72 17.57
C GLN A 96 33.51 -4.67 18.58
N VAL A 97 32.80 -5.77 18.80
CA VAL A 97 32.06 -6.03 20.06
C VAL A 97 32.10 -7.56 20.23
N ILE A 98 32.99 -8.13 21.05
CA ILE A 98 32.74 -8.55 22.43
C ILE A 98 34.10 -8.66 23.19
N PRO A 99 34.17 -8.23 24.47
CA PRO A 99 35.43 -8.13 25.25
C PRO A 99 35.93 -9.45 25.85
N LYS A 100 37.24 -9.45 26.18
CA LYS A 100 37.98 -10.50 26.90
C LYS A 100 37.30 -10.85 28.23
N ARG A 101 36.99 -12.13 28.46
CA ARG A 101 36.80 -12.69 29.81
C ARG A 101 37.91 -13.71 30.07
N ALA A 102 38.98 -13.24 30.71
CA ALA A 102 39.90 -14.10 31.42
C ALA A 102 39.25 -14.47 32.75
N LEU A 103 38.94 -15.74 32.95
CA LEU A 103 38.87 -16.36 34.27
C LEU A 103 39.51 -17.76 34.13
N SER A 104 40.72 -17.84 34.65
CA SER A 104 41.46 -19.06 34.96
C SER A 104 40.64 -19.97 35.87
N THR A 105 40.53 -21.26 35.52
CA THR A 105 40.54 -22.37 36.49
C THR A 105 40.96 -23.64 35.77
N SER A 106 42.26 -23.94 35.85
CA SER A 106 42.86 -25.28 35.89
C SER A 106 44.21 -25.13 36.56
#